data_AF-A0A0J1LFS9-F1
#
_entry.id   AF-A0A0J1LFS9-F1
#
_cell.length_a   1.000
_cell.length_b   1.000
_cell.length_c   1.000
_cell.angle_alpha   90.00
_cell.angle_beta   90.00
_cell.angle_gamma   90.00
#
_symmetry.space_group_name_H-M   'P 1'
#
loop_
_entity.id
_entity.type
_entity.pdbx_description
1 polymer ?
#
loop_
_entity_poly.entity_id
_entity_poly.type
_entity_poly.pdbx_seq_one_letter_code
_entity_poly.pdbx_strand_id
1 'polypeptide(L)'
;MFDYWIPNALITSMMTIIGWGILIGAVCYVYRKQTEKPVIWKMTIILYIGLFCFNFSFMVSETPVKIAILPLGVWILILVFGKRKERWKVYRPFAWLGFFGNYIFLITTLLSILVQSLLYPTDKVETFLAELNNPGILLIHPSGKQAVLNKELFIESLSFWEIGKMDTQQWYYESFPEIKEEEWEEEEQMPHQTMERFPYILLGATPKWGIGYESTIYMERDGKGMLISTEKGQYYFRSSESVLKGGTD
;
A
#
# COMPACT_ATOMS: atom_id res chain seq x y z
N MET A 1 -7.30 17.83 -8.88
CA MET A 1 -7.95 17.96 -7.58
C MET A 1 -7.21 16.99 -6.68
N PHE A 2 -6.52 17.50 -5.67
CA PHE A 2 -5.54 16.73 -4.90
C PHE A 2 -6.27 15.80 -3.92
N ASP A 3 -6.46 14.53 -4.28
CA ASP A 3 -6.72 13.48 -3.31
C ASP A 3 -5.43 13.25 -2.53
N TYR A 4 -5.26 14.00 -1.44
CA TYR A 4 -4.31 13.66 -0.39
C TYR A 4 -4.89 12.51 0.42
N TRP A 5 -5.03 11.33 -0.18
CA TRP A 5 -4.90 10.11 0.60
C TRP A 5 -3.42 10.05 0.96
N ILE A 6 -3.03 10.70 2.08
CA ILE A 6 -1.70 10.50 2.64
C ILE A 6 -1.68 9.02 2.96
N PRO A 7 -0.92 8.19 2.22
CA PRO A 7 -0.74 6.83 2.64
C PRO A 7 -0.10 6.95 4.03
N ASN A 8 -0.63 6.27 5.03
CA ASN A 8 -0.06 6.26 6.38
C ASN A 8 1.39 5.68 6.39
N ALA A 9 1.97 5.43 5.21
CA ALA A 9 3.34 5.02 4.98
C ALA A 9 4.29 6.22 5.16
N LEU A 10 5.14 6.10 6.19
CA LEU A 10 6.16 7.08 6.54
C LEU A 10 7.05 7.44 5.35
N ILE A 11 7.49 6.44 4.59
CA ILE A 11 8.42 6.58 3.48
C ILE A 11 7.84 7.46 2.38
N THR A 12 6.56 7.27 2.03
CA THR A 12 5.89 8.08 0.99
C THR A 12 5.79 9.55 1.43
N SER A 13 5.49 9.79 2.71
CA SER A 13 5.44 11.15 3.26
C SER A 13 6.82 11.81 3.23
N MET A 14 7.87 11.11 3.64
CA MET A 14 9.26 11.61 3.59
C MET A 14 9.69 11.92 2.15
N MET A 15 9.42 11.02 1.20
CA MET A 15 9.76 11.21 -0.21
C MET A 15 8.98 12.39 -0.83
N THR A 16 7.75 12.62 -0.39
CA THR A 16 6.95 13.78 -0.81
C THR A 16 7.56 15.09 -0.30
N ILE A 17 7.99 15.13 0.96
CA ILE A 17 8.69 16.30 1.55
C ILE A 17 10.00 16.57 0.80
N ILE A 18 10.77 15.52 0.51
CA ILE A 18 12.01 15.63 -0.28
C ILE A 18 11.70 16.18 -1.67
N GLY A 19 10.66 15.68 -2.35
CA GLY A 19 10.23 16.18 -3.66
C GLY A 19 9.90 17.67 -3.66
N TRP A 20 9.12 18.13 -2.67
CA TRP A 20 8.86 19.56 -2.48
C TRP A 20 10.13 20.36 -2.17
N GLY A 21 11.03 19.82 -1.35
CA GLY A 21 12.32 20.45 -1.04
C GLY A 21 13.19 20.64 -2.28
N ILE A 22 13.27 19.63 -3.15
CA ILE A 22 14.01 19.72 -4.43
C ILE A 22 13.36 20.77 -5.34
N LEU A 23 12.02 20.77 -5.46
CA LEU A 23 11.30 21.73 -6.29
C LEU A 23 11.52 23.17 -5.80
N ILE A 24 11.36 23.43 -4.50
CA ILE A 24 11.60 24.75 -3.89
C ILE A 24 13.07 25.16 -4.06
N GLY A 25 14.01 24.24 -3.87
CA GLY A 25 15.43 24.47 -4.13
C GLY A 25 15.70 24.91 -5.57
N ALA A 26 15.08 24.25 -6.54
CA ALA A 26 15.17 24.59 -7.95
C ALA A 26 14.55 25.97 -8.27
N VAL A 27 13.38 26.30 -7.68
CA VAL A 27 12.77 27.63 -7.77
C VAL A 27 13.74 28.71 -7.25
N CYS A 28 14.28 28.51 -6.05
CA CYS A 28 15.23 29.44 -5.41
C CYS A 28 16.50 29.63 -6.25
N TYR A 29 17.03 28.55 -6.82
CA TYR A 29 18.19 28.59 -7.69
C TYR A 29 17.93 29.42 -8.96
N VAL A 30 16.82 29.16 -9.65
CA VAL A 30 16.42 29.91 -10.85
C VAL A 30 16.15 31.37 -10.51
N TYR A 31 15.45 31.66 -9.41
CA TYR A 31 15.16 33.02 -8.96
C TYR A 31 16.44 33.82 -8.67
N ARG A 32 17.45 33.21 -8.04
CA ARG A 32 18.73 33.86 -7.74
C ARG A 32 19.56 34.16 -8.99
N LYS A 33 19.43 33.36 -10.05
CA LYS A 33 20.16 33.54 -11.32
C LYS A 33 19.56 34.58 -12.25
N GLN A 34 18.31 34.98 -12.06
CA GLN A 34 17.68 35.97 -12.92
C GLN A 34 18.16 37.40 -12.60
N THR A 35 18.50 38.15 -13.64
CA THR A 35 18.86 39.57 -13.54
C THR A 35 17.64 40.42 -13.17
N GLU A 36 16.50 40.15 -13.80
CA GLU A 36 15.21 40.75 -13.48
C GLU A 36 14.41 39.83 -12.56
N LYS A 37 14.06 40.30 -11.36
CA LYS A 37 13.36 39.47 -10.39
C LYS A 37 11.84 39.52 -10.60
N PRO A 38 11.17 38.36 -10.75
CA PRO A 38 9.71 38.33 -10.79
C PRO A 38 9.12 38.66 -9.42
N VAL A 39 7.87 39.13 -9.40
CA VAL A 39 7.11 39.28 -8.16
C VAL A 39 6.78 37.89 -7.62
N ILE A 40 7.18 37.61 -6.38
CA ILE A 40 7.13 36.26 -5.76
C ILE A 40 5.75 35.63 -5.87
N TRP A 41 4.68 36.35 -5.52
CA TRP A 41 3.32 35.79 -5.60
C TRP A 41 2.90 35.41 -7.03
N LYS A 42 3.27 36.23 -8.03
CA LYS A 42 2.97 35.93 -9.45
C LYS A 42 3.77 34.73 -9.95
N MET A 43 5.02 34.62 -9.52
CA MET A 43 5.88 33.47 -9.80
C MET A 43 5.26 32.19 -9.22
N THR A 44 4.79 32.23 -7.97
CA THR A 44 4.13 31.09 -7.32
C THR A 44 2.88 30.65 -8.07
N ILE A 45 2.01 31.58 -8.49
CA ILE A 45 0.84 31.25 -9.32
C ILE A 45 1.27 30.58 -10.64
N ILE A 46 2.29 31.12 -11.31
CA ILE A 46 2.77 30.58 -12.59
C ILE A 46 3.39 29.19 -12.43
N LEU A 47 4.10 28.95 -11.33
CA LEU A 47 4.61 27.63 -10.97
C LEU A 47 3.45 26.64 -10.76
N TYR A 48 2.42 27.04 -10.00
CA TYR A 48 1.23 26.21 -9.76
C TYR A 48 0.47 25.90 -11.04
N ILE A 49 0.25 26.88 -11.91
CA ILE A 49 -0.36 26.64 -13.21
C ILE A 49 0.54 25.72 -14.04
N GLY A 50 1.86 25.89 -14.00
CA GLY A 50 2.83 25.05 -14.69
C GLY A 50 2.78 23.56 -14.29
N LEU A 51 2.43 23.24 -13.04
CA LEU A 51 2.23 21.86 -12.58
C LEU A 51 1.08 21.15 -13.33
N PHE A 52 0.11 21.91 -13.84
CA PHE A 52 -1.02 21.36 -14.57
C PHE A 52 -0.57 20.70 -15.87
N CYS A 53 -0.81 19.40 -16.00
CA CYS A 53 -0.41 18.61 -17.14
C CYS A 53 -1.46 17.55 -17.49
N PHE A 54 -1.41 17.09 -18.73
CA PHE A 54 -2.06 15.84 -19.11
C PHE A 54 -1.16 14.69 -18.64
N ASN A 55 -1.71 13.77 -17.85
CA ASN A 55 -0.99 12.63 -17.32
C ASN A 55 -1.56 11.31 -17.83
N PHE A 56 -0.69 10.32 -17.93
CA PHE A 56 -1.06 8.93 -18.13
C PHE A 56 -0.79 8.16 -16.85
N SER A 57 -1.76 7.37 -16.40
CA SER A 57 -1.71 6.64 -15.14
C SER A 57 -1.58 5.14 -15.40
N PHE A 58 -0.67 4.48 -14.69
CA PHE A 58 -0.48 3.03 -14.73
C PHE A 58 -0.13 2.50 -13.34
N MET A 59 -0.33 1.21 -13.10
CA MET A 59 -0.06 0.58 -11.79
C MET A 59 1.37 0.00 -11.76
N VAL A 60 2.11 0.29 -10.70
CA VAL A 60 3.41 -0.30 -10.39
C VAL A 60 3.35 -0.80 -8.95
N SER A 61 3.45 -2.11 -8.74
CA SER A 61 3.35 -2.74 -7.40
C SER A 61 2.15 -2.19 -6.59
N GLU A 62 0.97 -2.25 -7.20
CA GLU A 62 -0.32 -1.76 -6.65
C GLU A 62 -0.39 -0.25 -6.37
N THR A 63 0.67 0.50 -6.70
CA THR A 63 0.72 1.95 -6.54
C THR A 63 0.43 2.63 -7.88
N PRO A 64 -0.57 3.54 -7.96
CA PRO A 64 -0.84 4.28 -9.18
C PRO A 64 0.26 5.32 -9.42
N VAL A 65 0.99 5.16 -10.51
CA VAL A 65 2.06 6.07 -10.94
C VAL A 65 1.56 6.89 -12.14
N LYS A 66 1.85 8.19 -12.12
CA LYS A 66 1.43 9.14 -13.15
C LYS A 66 2.64 9.73 -13.86
N ILE A 67 2.65 9.64 -15.19
CA ILE A 67 3.66 10.30 -16.03
C ILE A 67 3.03 11.52 -16.72
N ALA A 68 3.68 12.69 -16.59
CA ALA A 68 3.24 13.93 -17.23
C ALA A 68 3.69 13.96 -18.69
N ILE A 69 2.75 13.98 -19.64
CA ILE A 69 3.05 13.93 -21.08
C ILE A 69 2.97 15.33 -21.70
N LEU A 70 1.85 16.03 -21.49
CA LEU A 70 1.62 17.33 -22.12
C LEU A 70 1.61 18.47 -21.10
N PRO A 71 2.38 19.55 -21.33
CA PRO A 71 2.51 20.68 -20.39
C PRO A 71 1.34 21.67 -20.57
N LEU A 72 0.11 21.22 -20.33
CA LEU A 72 -1.12 22.01 -20.54
C LEU A 72 -1.07 23.37 -19.84
N GLY A 73 -0.58 23.42 -18.60
CA GLY A 73 -0.42 24.66 -17.85
C GLY A 73 0.52 25.66 -18.53
N VAL A 74 1.63 25.17 -19.08
CA VAL A 74 2.58 25.99 -19.83
C VAL A 74 1.93 26.52 -21.11
N TRP A 75 1.19 25.68 -21.85
CA TRP A 75 0.48 26.11 -23.06
C TRP A 75 -0.56 27.19 -22.76
N ILE A 76 -1.35 27.03 -21.70
CA ILE A 76 -2.30 28.05 -21.25
C ILE A 76 -1.59 29.37 -20.97
N LEU A 77 -0.47 29.34 -20.23
CA LEU A 77 0.31 30.55 -19.93
C LEU A 77 0.91 31.20 -21.17
N ILE A 78 1.37 30.42 -22.15
CA ILE A 78 1.86 30.93 -23.43
C ILE A 78 0.73 31.63 -24.20
N LEU A 79 -0.48 31.06 -24.24
CA LEU A 79 -1.61 31.67 -24.92
C LEU A 79 -2.03 32.99 -24.29
N VAL A 80 -2.06 33.05 -22.95
CA VAL A 80 -2.49 34.25 -22.20
C VAL A 80 -1.41 35.34 -22.18
N PHE A 81 -0.15 34.98 -21.93
CA PHE A 81 0.93 35.94 -21.66
C PHE A 81 1.96 36.04 -22.78
N GLY A 82 1.97 35.16 -23.77
CA GLY A 82 2.97 35.12 -24.85
C GLY A 82 3.04 36.38 -25.70
N LYS A 83 1.95 37.15 -25.76
CA LYS A 83 1.92 38.48 -26.43
C LYS A 83 2.77 39.53 -25.71
N ARG A 84 3.05 39.36 -24.41
CA ARG A 84 3.86 40.28 -23.58
C ARG A 84 5.29 39.74 -23.45
N LYS A 85 6.02 39.72 -24.57
CA LYS A 85 7.31 39.01 -24.73
C LYS A 85 8.33 39.27 -23.60
N GLU A 86 8.52 40.51 -23.19
CA GLU A 86 9.48 40.88 -22.14
C GLU A 86 9.10 40.28 -20.78
N ARG A 87 7.88 40.53 -20.33
CA ARG A 87 7.37 39.97 -19.06
C ARG A 87 7.32 38.45 -19.09
N TRP A 88 6.88 37.85 -20.20
CA TRP A 88 6.83 36.40 -20.32
C TRP A 88 8.21 35.75 -20.20
N LYS A 89 9.27 36.39 -20.71
CA LYS A 89 10.64 35.88 -20.62
C LYS A 89 11.09 35.65 -19.17
N VAL A 90 10.69 36.54 -18.25
CA VAL A 90 11.02 36.45 -16.82
C VAL A 90 10.28 35.29 -16.13
N TYR A 91 8.99 35.11 -16.44
CA TYR A 91 8.17 34.09 -15.77
C TYR A 91 8.19 32.71 -16.42
N ARG A 92 8.55 32.60 -17.70
CA ARG A 92 8.59 31.34 -18.47
C ARG A 92 9.37 30.22 -17.78
N PRO A 93 10.56 30.45 -17.18
CA PRO A 93 11.30 29.39 -16.50
C PRO A 93 10.49 28.73 -15.38
N PHE A 94 9.69 29.48 -14.63
CA PHE A 94 8.89 28.95 -13.52
C PHE A 94 7.70 28.13 -14.00
N ALA A 95 7.11 28.46 -15.16
CA ALA A 95 6.07 27.63 -15.77
C ALA A 95 6.62 26.25 -16.14
N TRP A 96 7.80 26.22 -16.78
CA TRP A 96 8.48 24.98 -17.13
C TRP A 96 8.96 24.22 -15.89
N LEU A 97 9.43 24.92 -14.87
CA LEU A 97 9.85 24.30 -13.62
C LEU A 97 8.67 23.66 -12.87
N GLY A 98 7.48 24.26 -12.96
CA GLY A 98 6.24 23.65 -12.50
C GLY A 98 5.96 22.36 -13.25
N PHE A 99 6.02 22.37 -14.59
CA PHE A 99 5.83 21.16 -15.38
C PHE A 99 6.85 20.06 -15.05
N PHE A 100 8.13 20.40 -15.00
CA PHE A 100 9.21 19.46 -14.63
C PHE A 100 9.14 19.01 -13.17
N GLY A 101 8.47 19.76 -12.30
CA GLY A 101 8.14 19.33 -10.95
C GLY A 101 7.40 18.00 -10.91
N ASN A 102 6.54 17.71 -11.89
CA ASN A 102 5.87 16.41 -11.99
C ASN A 102 6.85 15.24 -12.11
N TYR A 103 7.99 15.43 -12.77
CA TYR A 103 9.02 14.39 -12.89
C TYR A 103 9.84 14.22 -11.62
N ILE A 104 10.04 15.30 -10.84
CA ILE A 104 10.61 15.19 -9.50
C ILE A 104 9.72 14.29 -8.63
N PHE A 105 8.41 14.55 -8.62
CA PHE A 105 7.46 13.72 -7.87
C PHE A 105 7.38 12.29 -8.40
N LEU A 106 7.43 12.09 -9.72
CA LEU A 106 7.50 10.74 -10.31
C LEU A 106 8.72 9.96 -9.80
N ILE A 107 9.90 10.58 -9.81
CA ILE A 107 11.14 9.96 -9.33
C ILE A 107 11.05 9.64 -7.84
N THR A 108 10.57 10.59 -7.02
CA THR A 108 10.45 10.33 -5.57
C THR A 108 9.41 9.27 -5.26
N THR A 109 8.32 9.17 -6.02
CA THR A 109 7.36 8.06 -5.90
C THR A 109 8.00 6.71 -6.25
N LEU A 110 8.75 6.62 -7.34
CA LEU A 110 9.43 5.37 -7.72
C LEU A 110 10.48 4.96 -6.67
N LEU A 111 11.25 5.93 -6.15
CA LEU A 111 12.18 5.69 -5.04
C LEU A 111 11.45 5.25 -3.77
N SER A 112 10.28 5.81 -3.48
CA SER A 112 9.45 5.39 -2.35
C SER A 112 9.07 3.92 -2.44
N ILE A 113 8.68 3.44 -3.63
CA ILE A 113 8.36 2.02 -3.85
C ILE A 113 9.57 1.14 -3.55
N LEU A 114 10.75 1.51 -4.06
CA LEU A 114 11.98 0.74 -3.83
C LEU A 114 12.38 0.71 -2.35
N VAL A 115 12.38 1.88 -1.70
CA VAL A 115 12.73 1.98 -0.27
C VAL A 115 11.70 1.24 0.59
N GLN A 116 10.41 1.30 0.25
CA GLN A 116 9.37 0.58 0.97
C GLN A 116 9.56 -0.94 0.84
N SER A 117 9.87 -1.44 -0.36
CA SER A 117 10.12 -2.87 -0.56
C SER A 117 11.35 -3.39 0.21
N LEU A 118 12.36 -2.54 0.38
CA LEU A 118 13.58 -2.89 1.11
C LEU A 118 13.38 -2.88 2.64
N LEU A 119 12.62 -1.92 3.17
CA LEU A 119 12.39 -1.77 4.60
C LEU A 119 11.24 -2.63 5.12
N TYR A 120 10.23 -2.87 4.28
CA TYR A 120 9.01 -3.61 4.61
C TYR A 120 8.81 -4.76 3.60
N PRO A 121 9.69 -5.78 3.64
CA PRO A 121 9.57 -6.95 2.78
C PRO A 121 8.27 -7.72 3.05
N THR A 122 7.47 -7.99 2.02
CA THR A 122 6.18 -8.69 2.15
C THR A 122 6.31 -10.21 2.28
N ASP A 123 7.51 -10.75 2.04
CA ASP A 123 7.88 -12.16 2.22
C ASP A 123 8.29 -12.50 3.66
N LYS A 124 8.19 -11.54 4.59
CA LYS A 124 8.50 -11.75 6.01
C LYS A 124 7.32 -11.44 6.92
N VAL A 125 6.97 -12.40 7.77
CA VAL A 125 5.93 -12.26 8.80
C VAL A 125 6.18 -11.05 9.71
N GLU A 126 7.44 -10.81 10.07
CA GLU A 126 7.89 -9.70 10.92
C GLU A 126 7.43 -8.33 10.42
N THR A 127 7.17 -8.19 9.12
CA THR A 127 6.66 -6.94 8.54
C THR A 127 5.24 -6.63 9.01
N PHE A 128 4.43 -7.67 9.20
CA PHE A 128 3.02 -7.58 9.58
C PHE A 128 2.79 -7.85 11.08
N LEU A 129 3.74 -8.51 11.75
CA LEU A 129 3.70 -8.83 13.17
C LEU A 129 5.00 -8.34 13.84
N ALA A 130 5.10 -7.03 14.01
CA ALA A 130 6.31 -6.41 14.59
C ALA A 130 6.26 -6.36 16.12
N GLU A 131 5.08 -6.04 16.66
CA GLU A 131 4.82 -5.99 18.09
C GLU A 131 3.66 -6.93 18.44
N LEU A 132 3.84 -7.68 19.53
CA LEU A 132 2.86 -8.62 20.04
C LEU A 132 2.47 -8.23 21.47
N ASN A 133 1.35 -7.54 21.59
CA ASN A 133 0.78 -7.08 22.85
C ASN A 133 -0.25 -8.09 23.36
N ASN A 134 0.21 -9.03 24.19
CA ASN A 134 -0.58 -10.13 24.74
C ASN A 134 -1.32 -10.92 23.65
N PRO A 135 -0.58 -11.60 22.76
CA PRO A 135 -1.17 -12.27 21.61
C PRO A 135 -2.12 -13.39 22.05
N GLY A 136 -3.24 -13.51 21.34
CA GLY A 136 -4.25 -14.52 21.61
C GLY A 136 -5.00 -14.89 20.33
N ILE A 137 -5.85 -15.91 20.40
CA ILE A 137 -6.71 -16.29 19.28
C ILE A 137 -8.18 -16.19 19.65
N LEU A 138 -8.99 -15.78 18.68
CA LEU A 138 -10.44 -15.76 18.76
C LEU A 138 -11.01 -16.76 17.76
N LEU A 139 -11.80 -17.72 18.23
CA LEU A 139 -12.57 -18.62 17.39
C LEU A 139 -13.68 -17.84 16.68
N ILE A 140 -13.66 -17.81 15.35
CA ILE A 140 -14.63 -17.07 14.53
C ILE A 140 -15.56 -17.98 13.72
N HIS A 141 -15.29 -19.29 13.67
CA HIS A 141 -16.11 -20.25 12.94
C HIS A 141 -16.33 -21.54 13.75
N PRO A 142 -17.56 -22.09 13.81
CA PRO A 142 -17.89 -23.27 14.63
C PRO A 142 -17.17 -24.56 14.21
N SER A 143 -16.61 -24.63 13.00
CA SER A 143 -15.79 -25.78 12.55
C SER A 143 -14.41 -25.85 13.25
N GLY A 144 -13.97 -24.77 13.89
CA GLY A 144 -12.76 -24.76 14.70
C GLY A 144 -12.99 -25.37 16.08
N LYS A 145 -11.96 -26.02 16.64
CA LYS A 145 -12.00 -26.54 18.00
C LYS A 145 -11.61 -25.43 18.99
N GLN A 146 -11.95 -25.59 20.26
CA GLN A 146 -11.46 -24.66 21.27
C GLN A 146 -9.95 -24.85 21.45
N ALA A 147 -9.17 -23.89 20.95
CA ALA A 147 -7.72 -23.91 20.98
C ALA A 147 -7.18 -22.69 21.73
N VAL A 148 -5.96 -22.82 22.26
CA VAL A 148 -5.23 -21.73 22.91
C VAL A 148 -3.90 -21.52 22.19
N LEU A 149 -3.53 -20.25 21.96
CA LEU A 149 -2.24 -19.91 21.37
C LEU A 149 -1.10 -20.26 22.35
N ASN A 150 -0.13 -21.04 21.88
CA ASN A 150 1.13 -21.25 22.57
C ASN A 150 2.02 -20.02 22.34
N LYS A 151 1.91 -19.01 23.22
CA LYS A 151 2.53 -17.69 23.01
C LYS A 151 4.04 -17.76 22.87
N GLU A 152 4.69 -18.56 23.70
CA GLU A 152 6.15 -18.72 23.70
C GLU A 152 6.61 -19.32 22.37
N LEU A 153 6.01 -20.45 21.97
CA LEU A 153 6.33 -21.10 20.70
C LEU A 153 5.99 -20.22 19.49
N PHE A 154 4.87 -19.49 19.54
CA PHE A 154 4.48 -18.59 18.47
C PHE A 154 5.57 -17.52 18.24
N ILE A 155 6.00 -16.84 19.31
CA ILE A 155 7.03 -15.80 19.25
C ILE A 155 8.37 -16.37 18.78
N GLU A 156 8.80 -17.52 19.33
CA GLU A 156 10.04 -18.19 18.92
C GLU A 156 10.00 -18.65 17.46
N SER A 157 8.82 -19.03 16.96
CA SER A 157 8.65 -19.54 15.61
C SER A 157 8.68 -18.45 14.52
N LEU A 158 8.41 -17.17 14.85
CA LEU A 158 8.14 -16.10 13.86
C LEU A 158 9.18 -15.97 12.74
N SER A 159 10.46 -16.18 13.07
CA SER A 159 11.58 -16.09 12.11
C SER A 159 11.65 -17.27 11.13
N PHE A 160 10.96 -18.38 11.42
CA PHE A 160 10.94 -19.60 10.62
C PHE A 160 9.67 -19.76 9.78
N TRP A 161 8.74 -18.79 9.84
CA TRP A 161 7.57 -18.79 8.97
C TRP A 161 7.98 -18.41 7.55
N GLU A 162 7.68 -19.27 6.59
CA GLU A 162 8.00 -19.06 5.20
C GLU A 162 6.75 -18.74 4.39
N ILE A 163 6.91 -17.97 3.32
CA ILE A 163 5.81 -17.68 2.41
C ILE A 163 5.34 -18.97 1.74
N GLY A 164 4.10 -19.33 1.98
CA GLY A 164 3.46 -20.52 1.42
C GLY A 164 2.69 -20.18 0.15
N LYS A 165 2.51 -21.18 -0.72
CA LYS A 165 1.50 -21.10 -1.78
C LYS A 165 0.18 -21.60 -1.22
N MET A 166 -0.86 -20.77 -1.28
CA MET A 166 -2.22 -21.19 -1.01
C MET A 166 -2.94 -21.37 -2.34
N ASP A 167 -3.49 -22.55 -2.57
CA ASP A 167 -4.39 -22.78 -3.69
C ASP A 167 -5.77 -22.21 -3.33
N THR A 168 -6.04 -21.00 -3.80
CA THR A 168 -7.29 -20.27 -3.54
C THR A 168 -8.49 -20.95 -4.20
N GLN A 169 -8.27 -21.61 -5.33
CA GLN A 169 -9.31 -22.35 -6.04
C GLN A 169 -9.70 -23.59 -5.22
N GLN A 170 -8.72 -24.33 -4.73
CA GLN A 170 -8.96 -25.45 -3.82
C GLN A 170 -9.69 -25.00 -2.55
N TRP A 171 -9.23 -23.93 -1.89
CA TRP A 171 -9.88 -23.40 -0.69
C TRP A 171 -11.34 -22.99 -0.96
N TYR A 172 -11.64 -22.39 -2.11
CA TYR A 172 -13.00 -22.06 -2.51
C TYR A 172 -13.88 -23.30 -2.65
N TYR A 173 -13.42 -24.34 -3.36
CA TYR A 173 -14.20 -25.57 -3.54
C TYR A 173 -14.38 -26.37 -2.25
N GLU A 174 -13.39 -26.33 -1.34
CA GLU A 174 -13.52 -26.91 0.01
C GLU A 174 -14.55 -26.14 0.86
N SER A 175 -14.67 -24.84 0.64
CA SER A 175 -15.61 -23.96 1.34
C SER A 175 -17.03 -24.02 0.75
N PHE A 176 -17.17 -24.40 -0.53
CA PHE A 176 -18.43 -24.50 -1.26
C PHE A 176 -18.41 -25.72 -2.20
N PRO A 177 -18.58 -26.96 -1.68
CA PRO A 177 -18.64 -28.14 -2.53
C PRO A 177 -19.81 -28.00 -3.50
N GLU A 178 -19.56 -28.25 -4.79
CA GLU A 178 -20.61 -28.29 -5.80
C GLU A 178 -21.62 -29.37 -5.44
N ILE A 179 -22.84 -28.95 -5.09
CA ILE A 179 -23.96 -29.84 -4.80
C ILE A 179 -24.45 -30.39 -6.14
N LYS A 180 -24.46 -31.71 -6.30
CA LYS A 180 -25.11 -32.34 -7.46
C LYS A 180 -26.63 -32.20 -7.29
N GLU A 181 -27.33 -31.75 -8.34
CA GLU A 181 -28.79 -31.52 -8.36
C GLU A 181 -29.62 -32.73 -7.92
N GLU A 182 -29.05 -33.94 -7.91
CA GLU A 182 -29.71 -35.20 -7.55
C GLU A 182 -29.87 -35.43 -6.02
N GLU A 183 -29.28 -34.60 -5.15
CA GLU A 183 -29.32 -34.77 -3.68
C GLU A 183 -30.31 -33.82 -2.96
N TRP A 184 -31.23 -33.20 -3.69
CA TRP A 184 -32.28 -32.36 -3.12
C TRP A 184 -33.48 -33.21 -2.68
N GLU A 185 -33.31 -34.03 -1.64
CA GLU A 185 -34.46 -34.59 -0.92
C GLU A 185 -34.95 -33.60 0.15
N GLU A 186 -36.26 -33.40 0.16
CA GLU A 186 -36.99 -32.41 0.95
C GLU A 186 -36.81 -32.65 2.47
N GLU A 187 -36.61 -31.56 3.22
CA GLU A 187 -36.71 -31.44 4.70
C GLU A 187 -35.50 -31.72 5.62
N GLU A 188 -34.26 -31.70 5.14
CA GLU A 188 -33.11 -31.51 6.06
C GLU A 188 -32.53 -30.09 5.96
N GLN A 189 -32.72 -29.32 7.04
CA GLN A 189 -32.10 -28.00 7.22
C GLN A 189 -30.58 -28.13 7.09
N MET A 190 -30.03 -27.70 5.96
CA MET A 190 -28.61 -27.74 5.60
C MET A 190 -27.68 -27.37 6.78
N PRO A 191 -26.85 -28.28 7.30
CA PRO A 191 -25.59 -27.87 7.90
C PRO A 191 -24.56 -27.90 6.77
N HIS A 192 -24.62 -26.98 5.82
CA HIS A 192 -23.45 -26.72 4.97
C HIS A 192 -22.38 -25.99 5.80
N GLN A 193 -21.94 -26.60 6.90
CA GLN A 193 -20.74 -26.19 7.62
C GLN A 193 -19.57 -26.89 6.94
N THR A 194 -19.14 -26.33 5.83
CA THR A 194 -17.84 -26.66 5.28
C THR A 194 -16.77 -26.37 6.34
N MET A 195 -15.75 -27.22 6.37
CA MET A 195 -14.66 -27.06 7.33
C MET A 195 -13.87 -25.80 6.99
N GLU A 196 -14.19 -24.68 7.65
CA GLU A 196 -13.40 -23.44 7.51
C GLU A 196 -11.92 -23.74 7.82
N ARG A 197 -11.06 -23.37 6.88
CA ARG A 197 -9.61 -23.59 6.92
C ARG A 197 -8.95 -22.64 7.91
N PHE A 198 -9.47 -21.42 8.02
CA PHE A 198 -8.97 -20.36 8.91
C PHE A 198 -9.99 -19.98 9.99
N PRO A 199 -10.32 -20.89 10.94
CA PRO A 199 -11.40 -20.66 11.88
C PRO A 199 -11.02 -19.73 13.05
N TYR A 200 -9.80 -19.18 13.06
CA TYR A 200 -9.32 -18.31 14.15
C TYR A 200 -8.76 -16.98 13.62
N ILE A 201 -8.93 -15.91 14.40
CA ILE A 201 -8.23 -14.63 14.24
C ILE A 201 -7.17 -14.47 15.33
N LEU A 202 -5.97 -14.02 14.97
CA LEU A 202 -4.94 -13.60 15.92
C LEU A 202 -5.21 -12.17 16.39
N LEU A 203 -5.25 -12.00 17.71
CA LEU A 203 -5.39 -10.73 18.40
C LEU A 203 -4.05 -10.25 18.97
N GLY A 204 -3.92 -8.95 19.17
CA GLY A 204 -2.77 -8.35 19.85
C GLY A 204 -1.50 -8.27 18.99
N ALA A 205 -1.62 -8.42 17.67
CA ALA A 205 -0.51 -8.22 16.74
C ALA A 205 -0.66 -6.88 16.01
N THR A 206 0.44 -6.13 15.94
CA THR A 206 0.51 -4.88 15.18
C THR A 206 1.66 -4.92 14.16
N PRO A 207 1.46 -4.33 12.98
CA PRO A 207 2.47 -4.34 11.93
C PRO A 207 3.61 -3.36 12.22
N LYS A 208 4.71 -3.46 11.45
CA LYS A 208 5.86 -2.55 11.61
C LYS A 208 5.39 -1.10 11.47
N TRP A 209 5.86 -0.26 12.40
CA TRP A 209 5.58 1.17 12.36
C TRP A 209 5.98 1.79 11.02
N GLY A 210 5.10 2.62 10.47
CA GLY A 210 5.32 3.33 9.21
C GLY A 210 5.00 2.53 7.94
N ILE A 211 4.49 1.29 8.04
CA ILE A 211 4.06 0.50 6.87
C ILE A 211 2.82 1.10 6.18
N GLY A 212 1.95 1.72 6.97
CA GLY A 212 0.83 2.54 6.50
C GLY A 212 -0.49 1.81 6.23
N TYR A 213 -0.62 0.57 6.68
CA TYR A 213 -1.87 -0.21 6.61
C TYR A 213 -1.93 -1.19 7.78
N GLU A 214 -3.14 -1.52 8.20
CA GLU A 214 -3.40 -2.54 9.21
C GLU A 214 -3.46 -3.93 8.57
N SER A 215 -3.28 -4.96 9.39
CA SER A 215 -3.40 -6.35 8.98
C SER A 215 -4.36 -7.12 9.88
N THR A 216 -5.27 -7.87 9.27
CA THR A 216 -6.04 -8.90 9.98
C THR A 216 -5.38 -10.25 9.72
N ILE A 217 -5.09 -10.96 10.79
CA ILE A 217 -4.31 -12.19 10.74
C ILE A 217 -5.23 -13.36 11.11
N TYR A 218 -5.39 -14.29 10.17
CA TYR A 218 -6.15 -15.50 10.38
C TYR A 218 -5.21 -16.69 10.58
N MET A 219 -5.54 -17.58 11.50
CA MET A 219 -4.74 -18.79 11.77
C MET A 219 -5.44 -20.01 11.18
N GLU A 220 -4.66 -20.85 10.50
CA GLU A 220 -5.13 -22.10 9.94
C GLU A 220 -5.49 -23.09 11.06
N ARG A 221 -6.47 -23.95 10.80
CA ARG A 221 -7.01 -24.90 11.77
C ARG A 221 -5.95 -25.79 12.42
N ASP A 222 -4.95 -26.20 11.64
CA ASP A 222 -3.83 -27.05 12.10
C ASP A 222 -2.80 -26.28 12.95
N GLY A 223 -2.94 -24.95 13.06
CA GLY A 223 -2.03 -24.06 13.77
C GLY A 223 -0.69 -23.89 13.09
N LYS A 224 -0.53 -24.34 11.84
CA LYS A 224 0.74 -24.27 11.08
C LYS A 224 0.71 -23.22 9.99
N GLY A 225 -0.47 -22.78 9.57
CA GLY A 225 -0.63 -21.72 8.57
C GLY A 225 -1.19 -20.43 9.14
N MET A 226 -0.91 -19.34 8.43
CA MET A 226 -1.35 -18.00 8.77
C MET A 226 -1.64 -17.24 7.48
N LEU A 227 -2.83 -16.68 7.39
CA LEU A 227 -3.24 -15.80 6.30
C LEU A 227 -3.29 -14.37 6.82
N ILE A 228 -2.41 -13.53 6.30
CA ILE A 228 -2.34 -12.11 6.63
C ILE A 228 -3.07 -11.34 5.55
N SER A 229 -4.20 -10.71 5.91
CA SER A 229 -4.99 -9.89 5.02
C SER A 229 -4.75 -8.42 5.30
N THR A 230 -4.42 -7.65 4.25
CA THR A 230 -4.17 -6.21 4.30
C THR A 230 -5.01 -5.50 3.23
N GLU A 231 -5.03 -4.17 3.25
CA GLU A 231 -5.66 -3.38 2.17
C GLU A 231 -5.02 -3.59 0.79
N LYS A 232 -3.74 -4.02 0.77
CA LYS A 232 -2.95 -4.22 -0.44
C LYS A 232 -3.10 -5.62 -1.03
N GLY A 233 -3.28 -6.62 -0.16
CA GLY A 233 -3.42 -8.00 -0.58
C GLY A 233 -3.35 -8.99 0.57
N GLN A 234 -3.29 -10.27 0.21
CA GLN A 234 -3.27 -11.39 1.15
C GLN A 234 -1.94 -12.15 1.01
N TYR A 235 -1.34 -12.49 2.15
CA TYR A 235 -0.07 -13.18 2.25
C TYR A 235 -0.23 -14.42 3.12
N TYR A 236 0.06 -15.59 2.56
CA TYR A 236 -0.03 -16.86 3.28
C TYR A 236 1.36 -17.30 3.71
N PHE A 237 1.49 -17.62 4.99
CA PHE A 237 2.71 -18.12 5.61
C PHE A 237 2.46 -19.49 6.23
N ARG A 238 3.49 -20.34 6.24
CA ARG A 238 3.43 -21.67 6.84
C ARG A 238 4.66 -21.95 7.70
N SER A 239 4.44 -22.63 8.81
CA SER A 239 5.42 -23.16 9.74
C SER A 239 5.41 -24.69 9.73
N SER A 240 6.52 -25.31 10.11
CA SER A 240 6.60 -26.76 10.32
C SER A 240 5.86 -27.20 11.58
N GLU A 241 5.78 -26.33 12.58
CA GLU A 241 5.25 -26.62 13.92
C GLU A 241 3.92 -25.91 14.16
N SER A 242 3.03 -26.57 14.91
CA SER A 242 1.73 -25.98 15.28
C SER A 242 1.88 -25.07 16.47
N VAL A 243 1.38 -23.84 16.36
CA VAL A 243 1.40 -22.85 17.44
C VAL A 243 0.13 -22.89 18.32
N LEU A 244 -0.77 -23.83 18.04
CA LEU A 244 -2.03 -23.99 18.79
C LEU A 244 -1.97 -25.21 19.72
N LYS A 245 -2.42 -25.04 20.97
CA LYS A 245 -2.61 -26.11 21.96
C LYS A 245 -4.08 -26.51 22.03
N GLY A 246 -4.34 -27.82 22.07
CA GLY A 246 -5.69 -28.39 22.21
C GLY A 246 -6.50 -28.53 20.92
N GLY A 247 -5.89 -28.24 19.75
CA GLY A 247 -6.54 -28.30 18.43
C GLY A 247 -6.10 -29.47 17.54
N THR A 248 -5.08 -30.24 17.92
CA THR A 248 -4.54 -31.36 17.12
C THR A 248 -5.18 -32.69 17.53
N ASP A 249 -5.60 -33.47 16.54
CA ASP A 249 -5.86 -34.91 16.69
C ASP A 249 -4.56 -35.66 17.08
#